data_AF-A0A3Q3EIP5-F1
#
_entry.id   AF-A0A3Q3EIP5-F1
#
_cell.length_a   1.000
_cell.length_b   1.000
_cell.length_c   1.000
_cell.angle_alpha   90.00
_cell.angle_beta   90.00
_cell.angle_gamma   90.00
#
_symmetry.space_group_name_H-M   'P 1'
#
loop_
_entity.id
_entity.type
_entity.pdbx_description
1 polymer ?
#
loop_
_entity_poly.entity_id
_entity_poly.type
_entity_poly.pdbx_seq_one_letter_code
_entity_poly.pdbx_strand_id
1 'polypeptide(L)'
;LLSLFCAGVKLIFENELGAADFHLPNKSRILYVSECDIIARNSYKRKLVRYRNSNSSSFQMLVLVENTRVSEQYFPAVQKFVAFDLGLTLLPISGQTEASQLLAQMVMKDNPFRRSSSSRLLDPLVLALVQQVPGVGRAKALALLQHFSSIGQLCNASPAELEPIVGHAAAQQIHNFFHKSSSSAAR
;
A
#
# COMPACT_ATOMS: atom_id res chain seq x y z
N LEU A 1 11.30 -24.71 -9.34
CA LEU A 1 11.89 -23.72 -10.29
C LEU A 1 11.45 -23.94 -11.74
N LEU A 2 11.46 -25.18 -12.26
CA LEU A 2 10.99 -25.52 -13.62
C LEU A 2 9.55 -25.05 -13.94
N SER A 3 8.69 -24.98 -12.94
CA SER A 3 7.32 -24.47 -13.05
C SER A 3 7.21 -22.96 -13.32
N LEU A 4 8.26 -22.15 -13.10
CA LEU A 4 8.27 -20.74 -13.52
C LEU A 4 8.32 -20.60 -15.05
N PHE A 5 8.99 -21.53 -15.74
CA PHE A 5 8.97 -21.59 -17.21
C PHE A 5 7.57 -21.89 -17.74
N CYS A 6 6.83 -22.80 -17.09
CA CYS A 6 5.44 -23.08 -17.47
C CYS A 6 4.50 -21.88 -17.27
N ALA A 7 4.85 -20.94 -16.39
CA ALA A 7 4.08 -19.71 -16.18
C ALA A 7 4.44 -18.57 -17.16
N GLY A 8 5.32 -18.83 -18.16
CA GLY A 8 5.73 -17.81 -19.13
C GLY A 8 6.67 -16.73 -18.58
N VAL A 9 7.26 -16.97 -17.41
CA VAL A 9 8.19 -16.02 -16.77
C VAL A 9 9.59 -16.22 -17.33
N LYS A 10 10.18 -15.17 -17.93
CA LYS A 10 11.57 -15.20 -18.39
C LYS A 10 12.52 -15.22 -17.20
N LEU A 11 13.28 -16.30 -17.06
CA LEU A 11 14.34 -16.43 -16.06
C LEU A 11 15.67 -15.96 -16.64
N ILE A 12 16.38 -15.14 -15.86
CA ILE A 12 17.75 -14.71 -16.15
C ILE A 12 18.58 -15.19 -14.98
N PHE A 13 19.56 -16.06 -15.26
CA PHE A 13 20.50 -16.55 -14.26
C PHE A 13 21.68 -15.61 -14.18
N GLU A 14 22.04 -15.23 -12.96
CA GLU A 14 23.10 -14.28 -12.68
C GLU A 14 23.85 -14.76 -11.43
N ASN A 15 25.18 -14.71 -11.46
CA ASN A 15 26.00 -15.24 -10.37
C ASN A 15 26.19 -14.22 -9.25
N GLU A 16 25.92 -12.94 -9.51
CA GLU A 16 26.16 -11.82 -8.58
C GLU A 16 24.86 -11.22 -8.01
N LEU A 17 23.90 -12.05 -7.59
CA LEU A 17 22.69 -11.59 -6.88
C LEU A 17 22.96 -11.14 -5.42
N GLY A 18 24.20 -11.27 -4.94
CA GLY A 18 24.59 -10.95 -3.58
C GLY A 18 23.98 -11.93 -2.57
N ALA A 19 23.32 -11.41 -1.54
CA ALA A 19 22.73 -12.23 -0.47
C ALA A 19 21.30 -12.72 -0.78
N ALA A 20 20.71 -12.33 -1.92
CA ALA A 20 19.37 -12.73 -2.35
C ALA A 20 19.43 -13.94 -3.29
N ASP A 21 18.36 -14.74 -3.34
CA ASP A 21 18.26 -15.86 -4.29
C ASP A 21 17.46 -15.46 -5.55
N PHE A 22 16.52 -14.49 -5.46
CA PHE A 22 15.78 -13.97 -6.61
C PHE A 22 15.62 -12.45 -6.57
N HIS A 23 15.65 -11.84 -7.75
CA HIS A 23 15.28 -10.44 -7.98
C HIS A 23 14.06 -10.36 -8.90
N LEU A 24 13.05 -9.61 -8.47
CA LEU A 24 11.82 -9.38 -9.21
C LEU A 24 11.81 -7.97 -9.83
N PRO A 25 11.09 -7.78 -10.95
CA PRO A 25 11.00 -6.48 -11.63
C PRO A 25 10.30 -5.40 -10.79
N ASN A 26 9.49 -5.79 -9.80
CA ASN A 26 8.79 -4.89 -8.87
C ASN A 26 9.69 -4.33 -7.75
N LYS A 27 11.02 -4.41 -7.90
CA LYS A 27 12.03 -4.05 -6.88
C LYS A 27 11.92 -4.90 -5.62
N SER A 28 11.50 -6.16 -5.73
CA SER A 28 11.55 -7.10 -4.62
C SER A 28 12.76 -8.02 -4.74
N ARG A 29 13.50 -8.16 -3.64
CA ARG A 29 14.52 -9.19 -3.44
C ARG A 29 13.92 -10.30 -2.60
N ILE A 30 14.28 -11.53 -2.91
CA ILE A 30 13.73 -12.71 -2.24
C ILE A 30 14.87 -13.62 -1.81
N LEU A 31 14.83 -14.03 -0.56
CA LEU A 31 15.67 -15.07 0.01
C LEU A 31 14.84 -16.34 0.20
N TYR A 32 15.31 -17.47 -0.30
CA TYR A 32 14.73 -18.79 -0.08
C TYR A 32 15.45 -19.50 1.07
N VAL A 33 14.68 -20.01 2.02
CA VAL A 33 15.18 -20.82 3.14
C VAL A 33 14.55 -22.20 3.02
N SER A 34 15.38 -23.19 2.75
CA SER A 34 14.95 -24.58 2.61
C SER A 34 14.67 -25.23 3.97
N GLU A 35 13.95 -26.34 3.95
CA GLU A 35 13.72 -27.19 5.12
C GLU A 35 15.04 -27.59 5.79
N CYS A 36 16.04 -27.99 4.99
CA CYS A 36 17.38 -28.36 5.44
C CYS A 36 18.07 -27.21 6.19
N ASP A 37 17.94 -25.97 5.71
CA ASP A 37 18.53 -24.80 6.35
C ASP A 37 17.92 -24.52 7.71
N ILE A 38 16.60 -24.72 7.85
CA ILE A 38 15.86 -24.55 9.10
C ILE A 38 16.31 -25.61 10.11
N ILE A 39 16.40 -26.87 9.68
CA ILE A 39 16.83 -28.01 10.51
C ILE A 39 18.28 -27.81 10.97
N ALA A 40 19.13 -27.21 10.13
CA ALA A 40 20.52 -26.85 10.47
C ALA A 40 20.66 -25.70 11.51
N ARG A 41 19.53 -25.19 12.04
CA ARG A 41 19.36 -24.25 13.17
C ARG A 41 19.96 -22.84 13.05
N ASN A 42 21.26 -22.71 12.78
CA ASN A 42 21.96 -21.41 12.90
C ASN A 42 22.60 -20.93 11.60
N SER A 43 22.74 -21.78 10.58
CA SER A 43 23.27 -21.40 9.26
C SER A 43 22.40 -20.32 8.60
N TYR A 44 21.07 -20.51 8.61
CA TYR A 44 20.12 -19.59 7.98
C TYR A 44 20.12 -18.19 8.63
N LYS A 45 20.42 -18.09 9.94
CA LYS A 45 20.45 -16.81 10.66
C LYS A 45 21.53 -15.87 10.14
N ARG A 46 22.74 -16.39 9.89
CA ARG A 46 23.83 -15.59 9.31
C ARG A 46 23.50 -15.14 7.89
N LYS A 47 22.86 -16.00 7.09
CA LYS A 47 22.38 -15.66 5.73
C LYS A 47 21.36 -14.52 5.80
N LEU A 48 20.37 -14.62 6.70
CA LEU A 48 19.33 -13.60 6.91
C LEU A 48 19.87 -12.25 7.39
N VAL A 49 20.82 -12.25 8.34
CA VAL A 49 21.43 -11.00 8.82
C VAL A 49 22.20 -10.31 7.69
N ARG A 50 22.99 -11.06 6.91
CA ARG A 50 23.68 -10.52 5.72
C ARG A 50 22.69 -10.00 4.69
N TYR A 51 21.62 -10.75 4.43
CA TYR A 51 20.54 -10.35 3.55
C TYR A 51 19.91 -9.03 3.99
N ARG A 52 19.57 -8.89 5.27
CA ARG A 52 19.03 -7.66 5.86
C ARG A 52 19.99 -6.47 5.79
N ASN A 53 21.28 -6.70 5.92
CA ASN A 53 22.32 -5.67 5.88
C ASN A 53 22.71 -5.27 4.45
N SER A 54 22.44 -6.12 3.47
CA SER A 54 22.64 -5.83 2.04
C SER A 54 21.55 -4.92 1.46
N ASN A 55 20.79 -4.24 2.32
CA ASN A 55 19.61 -3.50 1.93
C ASN A 55 19.99 -2.20 1.23
N SER A 56 19.58 -2.08 -0.03
CA SER A 56 19.54 -0.81 -0.73
C SER A 56 18.13 -0.25 -0.49
N SER A 57 18.03 1.00 -0.06
CA SER A 57 16.80 1.65 0.43
C SER A 57 15.59 1.64 -0.53
N SER A 58 15.78 1.17 -1.77
CA SER A 58 14.75 1.11 -2.80
C SER A 58 14.11 -0.27 -3.02
N PHE A 59 14.58 -1.34 -2.35
CA PHE A 59 14.08 -2.69 -2.57
C PHE A 59 13.26 -3.24 -1.39
N GLN A 60 12.16 -3.93 -1.71
CA GLN A 60 11.40 -4.72 -0.74
C GLN A 60 12.12 -6.05 -0.51
N MET A 61 12.34 -6.42 0.75
CA MET A 61 12.97 -7.69 1.11
C MET A 61 11.92 -8.71 1.57
N LEU A 62 11.86 -9.83 0.87
CA LEU A 62 11.00 -10.96 1.20
C LEU A 62 11.84 -12.18 1.57
N VAL A 63 11.31 -13.02 2.45
CA VAL A 63 11.89 -14.32 2.79
C VAL A 63 10.83 -15.39 2.56
N LEU A 64 11.11 -16.35 1.68
CA LEU A 64 10.31 -17.55 1.50
C LEU A 64 10.89 -18.66 2.38
N VAL A 65 10.05 -19.32 3.17
CA VAL A 65 10.48 -20.36 4.11
C VAL A 65 9.67 -21.62 3.87
N GLU A 66 10.36 -22.73 3.63
CA GLU A 66 9.71 -24.04 3.54
C GLU A 66 9.13 -24.45 4.91
N ASN A 67 7.81 -24.49 4.98
CA ASN A 67 7.04 -24.94 6.13
C ASN A 67 6.32 -26.24 5.76
N THR A 68 6.98 -27.36 6.02
CA THR A 68 6.47 -28.71 5.80
C THR A 68 6.16 -29.36 7.15
N ARG A 69 5.62 -30.58 7.13
CA ARG A 69 5.40 -31.38 8.36
C ARG A 69 6.67 -31.57 9.21
N VAL A 70 7.85 -31.50 8.60
CA VAL A 70 9.14 -31.72 9.29
C VAL A 70 9.68 -30.41 9.88
N SER A 71 9.60 -29.30 9.13
CA SER A 71 10.08 -27.98 9.59
C SER A 71 9.07 -27.21 10.45
N GLU A 72 7.81 -27.62 10.50
CA GLU A 72 6.73 -26.96 11.24
C GLU A 72 7.07 -26.68 12.70
N GLN A 73 7.71 -27.63 13.39
CA GLN A 73 8.14 -27.47 14.78
C GLN A 73 9.16 -26.33 14.99
N TYR A 74 9.96 -26.00 13.97
CA TYR A 74 10.98 -24.96 14.01
C TYR A 74 10.46 -23.62 13.48
N PHE A 75 9.35 -23.63 12.75
CA PHE A 75 8.78 -22.46 12.10
C PHE A 75 8.49 -21.30 13.06
N PRO A 76 7.92 -21.49 14.28
CA PRO A 76 7.69 -20.38 15.20
C PRO A 76 8.96 -19.62 15.59
N ALA A 77 10.09 -20.32 15.75
CA ALA A 77 11.38 -19.71 16.06
C ALA A 77 11.93 -18.93 14.86
N VAL A 78 11.77 -19.47 13.65
CA VAL A 78 12.16 -18.80 12.40
C VAL A 78 11.30 -17.55 12.18
N GLN A 79 9.98 -17.66 12.31
CA GLN A 79 9.05 -16.55 12.21
C GLN A 79 9.39 -15.47 13.22
N LYS A 80 9.69 -15.84 14.47
CA LYS A 80 10.07 -14.87 15.49
C LYS A 80 11.30 -14.06 15.07
N PHE A 81 12.33 -14.77 14.65
CA PHE A 81 13.59 -14.15 14.24
C PHE A 81 13.42 -13.28 12.98
N VAL A 82 12.72 -13.76 11.96
CA VAL A 82 12.60 -13.03 10.68
C VAL A 82 11.64 -11.85 10.80
N ALA A 83 10.45 -12.06 11.35
CA ALA A 83 9.40 -11.04 11.36
C ALA A 83 9.58 -10.03 12.49
N PHE A 84 9.93 -10.47 13.71
CA PHE A 84 10.05 -9.56 14.85
C PHE A 84 11.49 -9.07 15.06
N ASP A 85 12.48 -9.94 15.03
CA ASP A 85 13.86 -9.52 15.35
C ASP A 85 14.52 -8.77 14.17
N LEU A 86 14.29 -9.20 12.92
CA LEU A 86 14.87 -8.57 11.72
C LEU A 86 13.94 -7.58 11.01
N GLY A 87 12.64 -7.61 11.32
CA GLY A 87 11.63 -6.77 10.66
C GLY A 87 11.46 -7.07 9.17
N LEU A 88 11.73 -8.31 8.74
CA LEU A 88 11.60 -8.75 7.35
C LEU A 88 10.22 -9.41 7.13
N THR A 89 9.72 -9.32 5.90
CA THR A 89 8.50 -10.02 5.52
C THR A 89 8.80 -11.50 5.24
N LEU A 90 8.14 -12.40 5.96
CA LEU A 90 8.25 -13.83 5.83
C LEU A 90 6.98 -14.42 5.21
N LEU A 91 7.12 -15.29 4.21
CA LEU A 91 6.03 -16.07 3.63
C LEU A 91 6.32 -17.58 3.76
N PRO A 92 5.46 -18.35 4.46
CA PRO A 92 5.56 -19.79 4.48
C PRO A 92 5.13 -20.37 3.14
N ILE A 93 5.81 -21.44 2.71
CA ILE A 93 5.50 -22.21 1.51
C ILE A 93 5.67 -23.70 1.81
N SER A 94 4.85 -24.55 1.22
CA SER A 94 4.93 -26.02 1.35
C SER A 94 6.06 -26.65 0.55
N GLY A 95 6.67 -25.90 -0.38
CA GLY A 95 7.82 -26.34 -1.16
C GLY A 95 8.03 -25.52 -2.44
N GLN A 96 8.94 -25.99 -3.29
CA GLN A 96 9.38 -25.26 -4.49
C GLN A 96 8.29 -25.03 -5.54
N THR A 97 7.30 -25.92 -5.64
CA THR A 97 6.17 -25.77 -6.59
C THR A 97 5.29 -24.60 -6.18
N GLU A 98 4.93 -24.50 -4.90
CA GLU A 98 4.16 -23.36 -4.40
C GLU A 98 4.98 -22.07 -4.51
N ALA A 99 6.27 -22.12 -4.17
CA ALA A 99 7.19 -20.99 -4.31
C ALA A 99 7.16 -20.43 -5.74
N SER A 100 7.25 -21.30 -6.73
CA SER A 100 7.23 -20.89 -8.14
C SER A 100 5.91 -20.25 -8.56
N GLN A 101 4.77 -20.81 -8.12
CA GLN A 101 3.46 -20.26 -8.45
C GLN A 101 3.28 -18.89 -7.80
N LEU A 102 3.68 -18.76 -6.54
CA LEU A 102 3.66 -17.50 -5.81
C LEU A 102 4.52 -16.44 -6.51
N LEU A 103 5.76 -16.77 -6.85
CA LEU A 103 6.67 -15.88 -7.58
C LEU A 103 6.09 -15.45 -8.93
N ALA A 104 5.50 -16.37 -9.70
CA ALA A 104 4.84 -16.04 -10.96
C ALA A 104 3.67 -15.06 -10.75
N GLN A 105 2.84 -15.29 -9.73
CA GLN A 105 1.74 -14.38 -9.38
C GLN A 105 2.24 -13.00 -8.97
N MET A 106 3.35 -12.92 -8.23
CA MET A 106 3.97 -11.64 -7.83
C MET A 106 4.54 -10.84 -9.00
N VAL A 107 4.97 -11.51 -10.08
CA VAL A 107 5.45 -10.85 -11.31
C VAL A 107 4.28 -10.38 -12.17
N MET A 108 3.23 -11.21 -12.29
CA MET A 108 2.16 -10.99 -13.27
C MET A 108 1.01 -10.12 -12.77
N LYS A 109 0.69 -10.16 -11.47
CA LYS A 109 -0.47 -9.44 -10.94
C LYS A 109 -0.11 -8.02 -10.53
N ASP A 110 -0.79 -7.06 -11.13
CA ASP A 110 -0.85 -5.71 -10.59
C ASP A 110 -1.57 -5.69 -9.24
N ASN A 111 -1.07 -4.86 -8.33
CA ASN A 111 -1.65 -4.74 -6.98
C ASN A 111 -2.97 -3.95 -7.05
N PRO A 112 -4.15 -4.56 -6.83
CA PRO A 112 -5.42 -3.84 -6.86
C PRO A 112 -5.56 -2.83 -5.70
N PHE A 113 -4.74 -2.95 -4.66
CA PHE A 113 -4.67 -2.01 -3.54
C PHE A 113 -3.65 -0.89 -3.74
N ARG A 114 -2.88 -0.88 -4.84
CA ARG A 114 -2.09 0.29 -5.22
C ARG A 114 -3.06 1.38 -5.65
N ARG A 115 -3.43 2.24 -4.69
CA ARG A 115 -4.21 3.44 -4.98
C ARG A 115 -3.38 4.33 -5.91
N SER A 116 -3.78 4.43 -7.16
CA SER A 116 -3.44 5.57 -8.00
C SER A 116 -4.10 6.78 -7.37
N SER A 117 -3.32 7.64 -6.70
CA SER A 117 -3.80 8.88 -6.10
C SER A 117 -4.10 9.90 -7.20
N SER A 118 -5.11 9.64 -8.02
CA SER A 118 -5.69 10.64 -8.92
C SER A 118 -7.06 11.02 -8.39
N SER A 119 -7.11 11.68 -7.23
CA SER A 119 -8.32 12.35 -6.76
C SER A 119 -8.61 13.51 -7.70
N ARG A 120 -9.69 13.43 -8.47
CA ARG A 120 -10.17 14.53 -9.31
C ARG A 120 -11.20 15.33 -8.51
N LEU A 121 -11.27 16.65 -8.69
CA LEU A 121 -12.20 17.51 -7.94
C LEU A 121 -13.69 17.21 -8.22
N LEU A 122 -13.99 16.57 -9.35
CA LEU A 122 -15.32 16.07 -9.70
C LEU A 122 -15.54 14.62 -9.22
N ASP A 123 -14.76 14.15 -8.24
CA ASP A 123 -15.03 12.89 -7.57
C ASP A 123 -16.41 12.97 -6.90
N PRO A 124 -17.29 11.97 -7.10
CA PRO A 124 -18.56 11.85 -6.39
C PRO A 124 -18.45 12.09 -4.88
N LEU A 125 -17.32 11.74 -4.26
CA LEU A 125 -17.05 12.00 -2.84
C LEU A 125 -16.90 13.49 -2.53
N VAL A 126 -16.17 14.24 -3.35
CA VAL A 126 -16.01 15.71 -3.19
C VAL A 126 -17.35 16.41 -3.38
N LEU A 127 -18.13 15.98 -4.37
CA LEU A 127 -19.47 16.51 -4.60
C LEU A 127 -20.42 16.20 -3.42
N ALA A 128 -20.36 14.98 -2.88
CA ALA A 128 -21.15 14.59 -1.71
C ALA A 128 -20.77 15.38 -0.46
N LEU A 129 -19.49 15.71 -0.27
CA LEU A 129 -19.02 16.57 0.81
C LEU A 129 -19.56 17.99 0.70
N VAL A 130 -19.52 18.61 -0.48
CA VAL A 130 -20.05 19.97 -0.69
C VAL A 130 -21.58 20.00 -0.51
N GLN A 131 -22.29 18.91 -0.80
CA GLN A 131 -23.73 18.79 -0.54
C GLN A 131 -24.09 18.68 0.95
N GLN A 132 -23.12 18.39 1.84
CA GLN A 132 -23.37 18.44 3.29
C GLN A 132 -23.46 19.88 3.83
N VAL A 133 -23.04 20.87 3.04
CA VAL A 133 -23.11 22.27 3.45
C VAL A 133 -24.59 22.72 3.43
N PRO A 134 -25.10 23.31 4.52
CA PRO A 134 -26.49 23.73 4.60
C PRO A 134 -26.83 24.73 3.48
N GLY A 135 -27.93 24.49 2.76
CA GLY A 135 -28.36 25.33 1.64
C GLY A 135 -27.69 25.03 0.29
N VAL A 136 -26.79 24.03 0.23
CA VAL A 136 -26.09 23.61 -0.98
C VAL A 136 -26.64 22.28 -1.50
N GLY A 137 -27.58 22.35 -2.45
CA GLY A 137 -28.03 21.18 -3.20
C GLY A 137 -27.06 20.80 -4.33
N ARG A 138 -27.33 19.67 -5.00
CA ARG A 138 -26.46 19.13 -6.08
C ARG A 138 -26.10 20.13 -7.18
N ALA A 139 -27.04 20.95 -7.65
CA ALA A 139 -26.79 21.94 -8.70
C ALA A 139 -25.85 23.06 -8.23
N LYS A 140 -26.05 23.56 -7.00
CA LYS A 140 -25.19 24.57 -6.38
C LYS A 140 -23.80 24.01 -6.07
N ALA A 141 -23.72 22.76 -5.61
CA ALA A 141 -22.46 22.08 -5.34
C ALA A 141 -21.60 21.95 -6.61
N LEU A 142 -22.21 21.61 -7.75
CA LEU A 142 -21.50 21.55 -9.03
C LEU A 142 -21.00 22.93 -9.47
N ALA A 143 -21.84 23.97 -9.39
CA ALA A 143 -21.46 25.32 -9.76
C ALA A 143 -20.33 25.88 -8.88
N LEU A 144 -20.37 25.57 -7.58
CA LEU A 144 -19.30 25.91 -6.64
C LEU A 144 -17.99 25.18 -6.95
N LEU A 145 -18.03 23.89 -7.24
CA LEU A 145 -16.83 23.11 -7.60
C LEU A 145 -16.27 23.43 -8.99
N GLN A 146 -17.08 24.04 -9.87
CA GLN A 146 -16.62 24.58 -11.16
C GLN A 146 -15.92 25.93 -10.99
N HIS A 147 -16.36 26.75 -10.03
CA HIS A 147 -15.79 28.07 -9.78
C HIS A 147 -14.56 28.01 -8.86
N PHE A 148 -14.59 27.16 -7.83
CA PHE A 148 -13.50 26.97 -6.89
C PHE A 148 -12.70 25.71 -7.23
N SER A 149 -11.42 25.90 -7.56
CA SER A 149 -10.49 24.83 -7.94
C SER A 149 -10.02 23.96 -6.76
N SER A 150 -10.53 24.18 -5.55
CA SER A 150 -10.32 23.31 -4.40
C SER A 150 -11.38 23.55 -3.31
N ILE A 151 -11.62 22.54 -2.46
CA ILE A 151 -12.46 22.69 -1.26
C ILE A 151 -11.86 23.78 -0.33
N GLY A 152 -10.53 23.86 -0.23
CA GLY A 152 -9.86 24.88 0.59
C GLY A 152 -10.14 26.32 0.12
N GLN A 153 -10.25 26.55 -1.19
CA GLN A 153 -10.68 27.86 -1.72
C GLN A 153 -12.14 28.15 -1.38
N LEU A 154 -13.01 27.15 -1.47
CA LEU A 154 -14.42 27.30 -1.10
C LEU A 154 -14.60 27.62 0.40
N CYS A 155 -13.81 27.00 1.29
CA CYS A 155 -13.87 27.26 2.73
C CYS A 155 -13.41 28.69 3.10
N ASN A 156 -12.51 29.29 2.33
CA ASN A 156 -11.96 30.62 2.58
C ASN A 156 -12.59 31.71 1.70
N ALA A 157 -13.60 31.37 0.90
CA ALA A 157 -14.24 32.30 -0.03
C ALA A 157 -15.05 33.35 0.73
N SER A 158 -14.95 34.60 0.29
CA SER A 158 -15.72 35.69 0.87
C SER A 158 -17.21 35.59 0.48
N PRO A 159 -18.13 36.18 1.26
CA PRO A 159 -19.57 36.16 0.93
C PRO A 159 -19.87 36.75 -0.45
N ALA A 160 -19.11 37.76 -0.88
CA ALA A 160 -19.25 38.42 -2.18
C ALA A 160 -18.87 37.49 -3.37
N GLU A 161 -17.93 36.56 -3.16
CA GLU A 161 -17.53 35.58 -4.18
C GLU A 161 -18.52 34.41 -4.28
N LEU A 162 -19.24 34.10 -3.20
CA LEU A 162 -20.25 33.03 -3.15
C LEU A 162 -21.62 33.49 -3.68
N GLU A 163 -21.97 34.76 -3.47
CA GLU A 163 -23.21 35.39 -3.90
C GLU A 163 -23.64 35.12 -5.36
N PRO A 164 -22.77 35.28 -6.38
CA PRO A 164 -23.15 35.08 -7.78
C PRO A 164 -23.52 33.61 -8.11
N ILE A 165 -23.15 32.66 -7.26
CA ILE A 165 -23.35 31.22 -7.51
C ILE A 165 -24.53 30.67 -6.73
N VAL A 166 -24.68 31.08 -5.46
CA VAL A 166 -25.67 30.47 -4.54
C VAL A 166 -26.77 31.42 -4.07
N GLY A 167 -26.60 32.74 -4.29
CA GLY A 167 -27.46 33.82 -3.80
C GLY A 167 -27.08 34.30 -2.39
N HIS A 168 -27.43 35.54 -2.06
CA HIS A 168 -27.05 36.24 -0.81
C HIS A 168 -27.31 35.45 0.47
N ALA A 169 -28.52 34.90 0.63
CA ALA A 169 -28.88 34.15 1.84
C ALA A 169 -28.06 32.85 1.99
N ALA A 170 -27.79 32.14 0.88
CA ALA A 170 -27.01 30.92 0.91
C ALA A 170 -25.50 31.21 1.08
N ALA A 171 -24.99 32.29 0.47
CA ALA A 171 -23.60 32.73 0.61
C ALA A 171 -23.25 33.02 2.08
N GLN A 172 -24.14 33.74 2.79
CA GLN A 172 -23.99 33.99 4.23
C GLN A 172 -24.05 32.70 5.05
N GLN A 173 -24.94 31.77 4.73
CA GLN A 173 -25.05 30.48 5.42
C GLN A 173 -23.78 29.63 5.27
N ILE A 174 -23.24 29.55 4.05
CA ILE A 174 -22.00 28.82 3.74
C ILE A 174 -20.81 29.45 4.47
N HIS A 175 -20.64 30.77 4.39
CA HIS A 175 -19.55 31.47 5.07
C HIS A 175 -19.64 31.31 6.60
N ASN A 176 -20.84 31.44 7.16
CA ASN A 176 -21.07 31.22 8.59
C ASN A 176 -20.83 29.76 9.00
N PHE A 177 -21.14 28.78 8.15
CA PHE A 177 -20.86 27.37 8.43
C PHE A 177 -19.35 27.09 8.60
N PHE A 178 -18.49 27.73 7.80
CA PHE A 178 -17.04 27.54 7.87
C PHE A 178 -16.33 28.41 8.92
N HIS A 179 -16.82 29.62 9.20
CA HIS A 179 -16.12 30.58 10.06
C HIS A 179 -16.75 30.83 11.43
N LYS A 180 -17.95 30.31 11.70
CA LYS A 180 -18.55 30.42 13.04
C LYS A 180 -17.90 29.41 13.97
N SER A 181 -17.10 29.89 14.92
CA SER A 181 -16.62 29.08 16.03
C SER A 181 -17.80 28.45 16.76
N SER A 182 -17.82 27.12 16.89
CA SER A 182 -18.85 26.38 17.62
C SER A 182 -18.86 26.77 19.10
N SER A 183 -19.64 27.79 19.47
CA SER A 183 -19.96 28.09 20.87
C SER A 183 -21.24 27.37 21.31
N SER A 184 -21.38 26.08 21.02
CA SER A 184 -22.52 25.28 21.50
C SER A 184 -22.22 23.79 21.57
N ALA A 185 -21.36 23.40 22.50
CA ALA A 185 -21.32 22.04 23.06
C ALA A 185 -21.29 22.16 24.59
N ALA A 186 -22.37 22.73 25.15
CA ALA A 186 -22.68 22.66 26.58
C ALA A 186 -24.18 22.89 26.75
N ARG A 187 -24.96 21.82 26.58
CA ARG A 187 -26.19 21.55 27.33
C ARG A 187 -26.61 20.10 27.11
#